data_AF-A0A060YAH2-F1
#
_entry.id   AF-A0A060YAH2-F1
#
_cell.length_a   1.000
_cell.length_b   1.000
_cell.length_c   1.000
_cell.angle_alpha   90.00
_cell.angle_beta   90.00
_cell.angle_gamma   90.00
#
_symmetry.space_group_name_H-M   'P 1'
#
loop_
_entity.id
_entity.type
_entity.pdbx_description
1 polymer ?
#
loop_
_entity_poly.entity_id
_entity_poly.type
_entity_poly.pdbx_seq_one_letter_code
_entity_poly.pdbx_strand_id
1 'polypeptide(L)'
;MQVPVKDRGARITFLSLLANAGRICVWWLIAEYMIHLMYMHTIQANETYLEILPPWALGGLALALVQFFYVKYLVLFGVPSLLAGLDGLAPPKLPRCVSIMHSFTGMWRYIYIPLGGSHHGLLWKMLSTALAFGFVCFWHGGHDYLQYWALMNWVGVLVENGVTILISSPLVYPSIVSH
;
A
#
# COMPACT_ATOMS: atom_id res chain seq x y z
N MET A 1 5.11 44.03 21.31
CA MET A 1 3.73 43.73 20.85
C MET A 1 3.56 42.21 20.85
N GLN A 2 3.04 41.65 21.95
CA GLN A 2 2.84 40.20 22.11
C GLN A 2 1.49 39.82 21.50
N VAL A 3 1.51 39.07 20.40
CA VAL A 3 0.29 38.53 19.77
C VAL A 3 -0.37 37.56 20.77
N PRO A 4 -1.68 37.70 21.07
CA PRO A 4 -2.37 36.84 22.04
C PRO A 4 -2.27 35.37 21.62
N VAL A 5 -1.97 34.50 22.60
CA VAL A 5 -1.69 33.05 22.41
C VAL A 5 -2.81 32.33 21.62
N LYS A 6 -4.06 32.77 21.76
CA LYS A 6 -5.23 32.25 21.05
C LYS A 6 -5.19 32.48 19.53
N ASP A 7 -4.69 33.64 19.11
CA ASP A 7 -4.59 34.05 17.70
C ASP A 7 -3.40 33.35 17.01
N ARG A 8 -2.34 33.07 17.80
CA ARG A 8 -1.22 32.24 17.36
C ARG A 8 -1.66 30.78 17.11
N GLY A 9 -2.48 30.22 17.99
CA GLY A 9 -3.03 28.86 17.83
C GLY A 9 -3.92 28.72 16.58
N ALA A 10 -4.83 29.66 16.37
CA ALA A 10 -5.72 29.67 15.20
C ALA A 10 -4.94 29.80 13.87
N ARG A 11 -3.92 30.68 13.81
CA ARG A 11 -3.04 30.80 12.65
C ARG A 11 -2.26 29.51 12.36
N ILE A 12 -1.74 28.85 13.39
CA ILE A 12 -0.98 27.60 13.22
C ILE A 12 -1.89 26.48 12.66
N THR A 13 -3.13 26.37 13.15
CA THR A 13 -4.12 25.42 12.63
C THR A 13 -4.54 25.75 11.19
N PHE A 14 -4.74 27.03 10.87
CA PHE A 14 -5.10 27.43 9.51
C PHE A 14 -3.97 27.18 8.51
N LEU A 15 -2.72 27.45 8.89
CA LEU A 15 -1.54 27.17 8.07
C LEU A 15 -1.33 25.67 7.85
N SER A 16 -1.59 24.83 8.86
CA SER A 16 -1.48 23.38 8.71
C SER A 16 -2.56 22.80 7.80
N LEU A 17 -3.78 23.34 7.86
CA LEU A 17 -4.87 23.00 6.94
C LEU A 17 -4.54 23.39 5.50
N LEU A 18 -4.06 24.61 5.27
CA LEU A 18 -3.61 25.05 3.95
C LEU A 18 -2.44 24.21 3.42
N ALA A 19 -1.48 23.85 4.27
CA ALA A 19 -0.37 22.98 3.89
C ALA A 19 -0.85 21.58 3.50
N ASN A 20 -1.80 21.01 4.23
CA ASN A 20 -2.40 19.70 3.91
C ASN A 20 -3.22 19.75 2.62
N ALA A 21 -4.02 20.80 2.43
CA ALA A 21 -4.77 21.03 1.19
C ALA A 21 -3.82 21.19 -0.02
N GLY A 22 -2.79 22.03 0.12
CA GLY A 22 -1.76 22.23 -0.90
C GLY A 22 -1.03 20.93 -1.24
N ARG A 23 -0.71 20.10 -0.24
CA ARG A 23 -0.14 18.77 -0.44
C ARG A 23 -1.08 17.88 -1.28
N ILE A 24 -2.36 17.82 -0.94
CA ILE A 24 -3.35 17.01 -1.69
C ILE A 24 -3.46 17.52 -3.14
N CYS A 25 -3.50 18.84 -3.35
CA CYS A 25 -3.52 19.44 -4.68
C CYS A 25 -2.27 19.09 -5.49
N VAL A 26 -1.08 19.12 -4.90
CA VAL A 26 0.16 18.71 -5.57
C VAL A 26 0.08 17.24 -5.99
N TRP A 27 -0.38 16.35 -5.09
CA TRP A 27 -0.55 14.93 -5.43
C TRP A 27 -1.60 14.69 -6.51
N TRP A 28 -2.66 15.49 -6.53
CA TRP A 28 -3.67 15.46 -7.59
C TRP A 28 -3.08 15.86 -8.94
N LEU A 29 -2.31 16.96 -8.99
CA LEU A 29 -1.66 17.41 -10.22
C LEU A 29 -0.66 16.35 -10.74
N ILE A 30 0.08 15.70 -9.84
CA ILE A 30 0.96 14.59 -10.20
C ILE A 30 0.15 13.42 -10.78
N ALA A 31 -1.01 13.09 -10.18
CA ALA A 31 -1.88 12.02 -10.68
C ALA A 31 -2.38 12.32 -12.10
N GLU A 32 -2.90 13.54 -12.33
CA GLU A 32 -3.37 14.00 -13.64
C GLU A 32 -2.25 13.94 -14.68
N TYR A 33 -1.06 14.44 -14.32
CA TYR A 33 0.13 14.38 -15.16
C TYR A 33 0.53 12.94 -15.52
N MET A 34 0.49 12.01 -14.56
CA MET A 34 0.79 10.59 -14.81
C MET A 34 -0.24 9.94 -15.76
N ILE A 35 -1.53 10.27 -15.62
CA ILE A 35 -2.60 9.75 -16.51
C ILE A 35 -2.34 10.20 -17.95
N HIS A 36 -1.99 11.48 -18.13
CA HIS A 36 -1.86 12.08 -19.45
C HIS A 36 -0.56 11.67 -20.15
N LEU A 37 0.53 11.46 -19.41
CA LEU A 37 1.80 11.10 -20.02
C LEU A 37 2.00 9.61 -20.25
N MET A 38 1.58 8.77 -19.30
CA MET A 38 2.00 7.38 -19.32
C MET A 38 1.07 6.47 -20.11
N TYR A 39 -0.10 6.94 -20.57
CA TYR A 39 -1.05 6.18 -21.40
C TYR A 39 -1.24 4.73 -20.90
N MET A 40 -1.18 4.56 -19.57
CA MET A 40 -1.02 3.25 -18.95
C MET A 40 -2.20 2.34 -19.30
N HIS A 41 -3.40 2.92 -19.33
CA HIS A 41 -4.63 2.21 -19.65
C HIS A 41 -4.67 1.69 -21.09
N THR A 42 -4.13 2.45 -22.05
CA THR A 42 -4.09 2.01 -23.46
C THR A 42 -2.98 0.98 -23.69
N ILE A 43 -1.86 1.08 -22.97
CA ILE A 43 -0.78 0.08 -23.03
C ILE A 43 -1.23 -1.25 -22.40
N GLN A 44 -1.93 -1.20 -21.25
CA GLN A 44 -2.47 -2.39 -20.59
C GLN A 44 -3.59 -3.07 -21.38
N ALA A 45 -4.38 -2.31 -22.13
CA ALA A 45 -5.48 -2.86 -22.94
C ALA A 45 -5.00 -3.62 -24.19
N ASN A 46 -3.73 -3.48 -24.58
CA ASN A 46 -3.19 -4.12 -25.77
C ASN A 46 -2.08 -5.12 -25.42
N GLU A 47 -2.43 -6.40 -25.35
CA GLU A 47 -1.54 -7.51 -25.00
C GLU A 47 -0.31 -7.60 -25.92
N THR A 48 -0.48 -7.27 -27.21
CA THR A 48 0.60 -7.30 -28.21
C THR A 48 1.76 -6.36 -27.87
N TYR A 49 1.50 -5.21 -27.24
CA TYR A 49 2.60 -4.32 -26.83
C TYR A 49 3.35 -4.90 -25.64
N LEU A 50 2.65 -5.58 -24.72
CA LEU A 50 3.28 -6.19 -23.54
C LEU A 50 4.23 -7.33 -23.92
N GLU A 51 3.94 -8.09 -24.98
CA GLU A 51 4.81 -9.17 -25.47
C GLU A 51 6.07 -8.67 -26.19
N ILE A 52 6.00 -7.49 -26.81
CA ILE A 52 7.12 -6.90 -27.58
C ILE A 52 8.07 -6.12 -26.66
N LEU A 53 7.60 -5.64 -25.51
CA LEU A 53 8.42 -4.86 -24.60
C LEU A 53 9.52 -5.71 -23.93
N PRO A 54 10.75 -5.17 -23.79
CA PRO A 54 11.79 -5.90 -23.09
C PRO A 54 11.47 -6.04 -21.59
N PRO A 55 11.96 -7.09 -20.90
CA PRO A 55 11.62 -7.38 -19.51
C PRO A 55 11.88 -6.23 -18.52
N TRP A 56 12.92 -5.43 -18.75
CA TRP A 56 13.24 -4.27 -17.92
C TRP A 56 12.21 -3.15 -18.07
N ALA A 57 11.64 -2.96 -19.27
CA ALA A 57 10.62 -1.96 -19.54
C ALA A 57 9.26 -2.40 -18.98
N LEU A 58 8.95 -3.70 -19.04
CA LEU A 58 7.81 -4.31 -18.34
C LEU A 58 7.88 -4.07 -16.83
N GLY A 59 9.06 -4.24 -16.23
CA GLY A 59 9.29 -3.92 -14.82
C GLY A 59 9.05 -2.44 -14.50
N GLY A 60 9.54 -1.53 -15.35
CA GLY A 60 9.30 -0.09 -15.22
C GLY A 60 7.81 0.28 -15.34
N LEU A 61 7.09 -0.33 -16.29
CA LEU A 61 5.66 -0.16 -16.46
C LEU A 61 4.88 -0.66 -15.24
N ALA A 62 5.23 -1.84 -14.72
CA ALA A 62 4.62 -2.39 -13.51
C ALA A 62 4.84 -1.48 -12.29
N LEU A 63 6.05 -0.97 -12.09
CA LEU A 63 6.34 -0.01 -11.02
C LEU A 63 5.55 1.28 -11.18
N ALA A 64 5.46 1.81 -12.40
CA ALA A 64 4.72 3.03 -12.65
C ALA A 64 3.21 2.87 -12.42
N LEU A 65 2.66 1.71 -12.78
CA LEU A 65 1.27 1.35 -12.48
C LEU A 65 1.02 1.29 -10.96
N VAL A 66 1.86 0.59 -10.22
CA VAL A 66 1.75 0.51 -8.75
C VAL A 66 1.85 1.90 -8.11
N GLN A 67 2.78 2.72 -8.60
CA GLN A 67 2.95 4.09 -8.12
C GLN A 67 1.73 4.96 -8.45
N PHE A 68 1.15 4.80 -9.64
CA PHE A 68 -0.07 5.50 -10.03
C PHE A 68 -1.25 5.13 -9.14
N PHE A 69 -1.45 3.83 -8.88
CA PHE A 69 -2.46 3.37 -7.91
C PHE A 69 -2.23 4.02 -6.54
N TYR A 70 -0.99 4.03 -6.05
CA TYR A 70 -0.66 4.66 -4.77
C TYR A 70 -1.05 6.15 -4.72
N VAL A 71 -0.68 6.93 -5.74
CA VAL A 71 -1.00 8.37 -5.80
C VAL A 71 -2.53 8.58 -5.87
N LYS A 72 -3.24 7.78 -6.65
CA LYS A 72 -4.71 7.80 -6.72
C LYS A 72 -5.35 7.61 -5.35
N TYR A 73 -4.90 6.60 -4.60
CA TYR A 73 -5.41 6.33 -3.25
C TYR A 73 -5.02 7.42 -2.25
N LEU A 74 -3.84 8.02 -2.40
CA LEU A 74 -3.40 9.13 -1.54
C LEU A 74 -4.34 10.32 -1.68
N VAL A 75 -4.76 10.67 -2.91
CA VAL A 75 -5.73 11.75 -3.09
C VAL A 75 -7.13 11.35 -2.61
N LEU A 76 -7.57 10.14 -2.96
CA LEU A 76 -8.90 9.65 -2.59
C LEU A 76 -9.11 9.59 -1.06
N PHE A 77 -8.10 9.16 -0.31
CA PHE A 77 -8.14 9.15 1.16
C PHE A 77 -7.71 10.47 1.79
N GLY A 78 -6.94 11.29 1.07
CA GLY A 78 -6.47 12.60 1.53
C GLY A 78 -7.60 13.61 1.72
N VAL A 79 -8.54 13.69 0.77
CA VAL A 79 -9.68 14.63 0.85
C VAL A 79 -10.60 14.32 2.04
N PRO A 80 -11.08 13.08 2.25
CA PRO A 80 -11.87 12.73 3.44
C PRO A 80 -11.09 12.90 4.75
N SER A 81 -9.78 12.63 4.77
CA SER A 81 -8.97 12.85 5.97
C SER A 81 -8.88 14.33 6.35
N LEU A 82 -8.80 15.23 5.36
CA LEU A 82 -8.80 16.67 5.60
C LEU A 82 -10.17 17.13 6.13
N LEU A 83 -11.26 16.64 5.55
CA LEU A 83 -12.63 16.96 5.99
C LEU A 83 -12.90 16.44 7.41
N ALA A 84 -12.54 15.19 7.72
CA ALA A 84 -12.67 14.64 9.07
C ALA A 84 -11.85 15.44 10.09
N GLY A 85 -10.66 15.90 9.71
CA GLY A 85 -9.84 16.78 10.56
C GLY A 85 -10.48 18.16 10.81
N LEU A 86 -11.24 18.70 9.85
CA LEU A 86 -12.02 19.93 10.03
C LEU A 86 -13.22 19.72 10.97
N ASP A 87 -13.84 18.55 10.93
CA ASP A 87 -14.95 18.15 11.82
C ASP A 87 -14.48 17.79 13.24
N GLY A 88 -13.17 17.90 13.52
CA GLY A 88 -12.58 17.54 14.82
C GLY A 88 -12.49 16.02 15.06
N LEU A 89 -12.77 15.21 14.04
CA LEU A 89 -12.63 13.76 14.07
C LEU A 89 -11.16 13.39 13.81
N ALA A 90 -10.66 12.36 14.50
CA ALA A 90 -9.31 11.85 14.27
C ALA A 90 -9.27 11.11 12.92
N PRO A 91 -8.57 11.61 11.89
CA PRO A 91 -8.55 10.97 10.59
C PRO A 91 -7.77 9.64 10.64
N PRO A 92 -8.22 8.62 9.88
CA PRO A 92 -7.47 7.37 9.76
C PRO A 92 -6.11 7.63 9.08
N LYS A 93 -5.11 6.82 9.43
CA LYS A 93 -3.75 6.97 8.87
C LYS A 93 -3.78 6.73 7.36
N LEU A 94 -3.17 7.65 6.60
CA LEU A 94 -3.02 7.54 5.15
C LEU A 94 -2.20 6.30 4.76
N PRO A 95 -2.42 5.72 3.56
CA PRO A 95 -1.69 4.55 3.10
C PRO A 95 -0.19 4.83 3.03
N ARG A 96 0.60 3.88 3.53
CA ARG A 96 2.08 3.94 3.45
C ARG A 96 2.51 3.70 2.00
N CYS A 97 3.61 4.33 1.59
CA CYS A 97 4.16 4.15 0.24
C CYS A 97 4.46 2.69 -0.05
N VAL A 98 3.93 2.17 -1.15
CA VAL A 98 4.06 0.74 -1.54
C VAL A 98 5.54 0.40 -1.80
N SER A 99 6.32 1.33 -2.35
CA SER A 99 7.74 1.13 -2.67
C SER A 99 8.68 1.05 -1.45
N ILE A 100 8.22 1.50 -0.28
CA ILE A 100 9.00 1.47 0.98
C ILE A 100 8.59 0.26 1.83
N MET A 101 7.53 -0.45 1.43
CA MET A 101 7.00 -1.57 2.20
C MET A 101 7.71 -2.88 1.82
N HIS A 102 8.67 -3.28 2.64
CA HIS A 102 9.47 -4.49 2.42
C HIS A 102 8.88 -5.76 3.07
N SER A 103 7.73 -5.67 3.75
CA SER A 103 7.10 -6.78 4.46
C SER A 103 5.66 -6.97 3.98
N PHE A 104 5.38 -8.13 3.41
CA PHE A 104 4.04 -8.53 2.99
C PHE A 104 3.16 -8.78 4.22
N THR A 105 3.72 -9.42 5.25
CA THR A 105 3.02 -9.70 6.51
C THR A 105 2.60 -8.40 7.23
N GLY A 106 3.43 -7.35 7.16
CA GLY A 106 3.09 -6.02 7.68
C GLY A 106 2.01 -5.29 6.88
N MET A 107 1.88 -5.58 5.58
CA MET A 107 0.88 -4.96 4.70
C MET A 107 -0.52 -5.51 4.99
N TRP A 108 -0.60 -6.82 5.18
CA TRP A 108 -1.87 -7.54 5.40
C TRP A 108 -2.25 -7.66 6.88
N ARG A 109 -1.59 -6.89 7.76
CA ARG A 109 -1.77 -6.92 9.22
C ARG A 109 -3.21 -6.74 9.67
N TYR A 110 -3.91 -5.81 9.03
CA TYR A 110 -5.27 -5.43 9.40
C TYR A 110 -6.32 -6.45 8.97
N ILE A 111 -5.98 -7.35 8.04
CA ILE A 111 -6.86 -8.39 7.53
C ILE A 111 -6.65 -9.69 8.32
N TYR A 112 -5.41 -10.07 8.66
CA TYR A 112 -5.15 -11.34 9.35
C TYR A 112 -5.53 -11.32 10.85
N ILE A 113 -5.40 -10.17 11.54
CA ILE A 113 -5.66 -10.06 13.00
C ILE A 113 -7.12 -10.39 13.37
N PRO A 114 -8.15 -9.81 12.71
CA PRO A 114 -9.55 -10.14 13.02
C PRO A 114 -9.94 -11.57 12.60
N LEU A 115 -9.20 -12.18 11.67
CA LEU A 115 -9.40 -13.57 11.23
C LEU A 115 -8.68 -14.61 12.12
N GLY A 116 -8.24 -14.24 13.32
CA GLY A 116 -7.78 -15.18 14.35
C GLY A 116 -6.32 -15.67 14.22
N GLY A 117 -5.52 -15.08 13.33
CA GLY A 117 -4.15 -15.54 13.04
C GLY A 117 -3.13 -15.37 14.18
N SER A 118 -3.52 -14.79 15.33
CA SER A 118 -2.63 -14.59 16.48
C SER A 118 -2.63 -15.73 17.50
N HIS A 119 -3.62 -16.65 17.47
CA HIS A 119 -3.83 -17.61 18.57
C HIS A 119 -3.56 -19.08 18.22
N HIS A 120 -3.54 -19.45 16.93
CA HIS A 120 -3.34 -20.82 16.49
C HIS A 120 -2.30 -20.84 15.38
N GLY A 121 -1.06 -21.29 15.64
CA GLY A 121 -0.07 -21.82 14.68
C GLY A 121 0.28 -21.09 13.36
N LEU A 122 1.46 -21.39 12.82
CA LEU A 122 1.91 -20.91 11.51
C LEU A 122 0.97 -21.32 10.35
N LEU A 123 0.48 -22.56 10.37
CA LEU A 123 -0.38 -23.11 9.30
C LEU A 123 -1.75 -22.43 9.26
N TRP A 124 -2.31 -22.10 10.42
CA TRP A 124 -3.57 -21.39 10.54
C TRP A 124 -3.45 -19.94 10.11
N LYS A 125 -2.30 -19.30 10.38
CA LYS A 125 -1.96 -17.99 9.79
C LYS A 125 -1.92 -18.06 8.25
N MET A 126 -1.29 -19.09 7.68
CA MET A 126 -1.23 -19.29 6.22
C MET A 126 -2.62 -19.50 5.61
N LEU A 127 -3.46 -20.34 6.22
CA LEU A 127 -4.82 -20.61 5.75
C LEU A 127 -5.72 -19.36 5.89
N SER A 128 -5.61 -18.63 6.99
CA SER A 128 -6.34 -17.38 7.22
C SER A 128 -6.01 -16.32 6.15
N THR A 129 -4.72 -16.17 5.80
CA THR A 129 -4.31 -15.28 4.71
C THR A 129 -4.80 -15.76 3.34
N ALA A 130 -4.75 -17.07 3.06
CA ALA A 130 -5.26 -17.65 1.81
C ALA A 130 -6.77 -17.37 1.63
N LEU A 131 -7.55 -17.57 2.70
CA LEU A 131 -9.00 -17.31 2.71
C LEU A 131 -9.30 -15.83 2.54
N ALA A 132 -8.52 -14.95 3.14
CA ALA A 132 -8.70 -13.51 2.97
C ALA A 132 -8.46 -13.06 1.52
N PHE A 133 -7.38 -13.54 0.90
CA PHE A 133 -7.10 -13.26 -0.51
C PHE A 133 -8.14 -13.88 -1.44
N GLY A 134 -8.56 -15.13 -1.18
CA GLY A 134 -9.62 -15.81 -1.91
C GLY A 134 -10.96 -15.06 -1.83
N PHE A 135 -11.31 -14.55 -0.66
CA PHE A 135 -12.51 -13.72 -0.47
C PHE A 135 -12.43 -12.41 -1.25
N VAL A 136 -11.28 -11.72 -1.23
CA VAL A 136 -11.06 -10.50 -2.02
C VAL A 136 -11.18 -10.78 -3.52
N CYS A 137 -10.62 -11.89 -4.01
CA CYS A 137 -10.79 -12.32 -5.41
C CYS A 137 -12.25 -12.56 -5.76
N PHE A 138 -12.98 -13.28 -4.90
CA PHE A 138 -14.39 -13.56 -5.10
C PHE A 138 -15.21 -12.26 -5.14
N TRP A 139 -14.93 -11.33 -4.21
CA TRP A 139 -15.60 -10.04 -4.14
C TRP A 139 -15.39 -9.18 -5.39
N HIS A 140 -14.20 -9.22 -5.98
CA HIS A 140 -13.87 -8.47 -7.20
C HIS A 140 -14.27 -9.17 -8.51
N GLY A 141 -15.10 -10.21 -8.46
CA GLY A 141 -15.64 -10.88 -9.64
C GLY A 141 -14.76 -11.99 -10.22
N GLY A 142 -13.70 -12.39 -9.52
CA GLY A 142 -12.95 -13.61 -9.84
C GLY A 142 -12.17 -13.58 -11.15
N HIS A 143 -11.86 -12.41 -11.72
CA HIS A 143 -11.08 -12.32 -12.96
C HIS A 143 -9.68 -12.93 -12.82
N ASP A 144 -9.18 -13.54 -13.90
CA ASP A 144 -7.92 -14.30 -13.91
C ASP A 144 -6.73 -13.49 -13.38
N TYR A 145 -6.61 -12.21 -13.76
CA TYR A 145 -5.54 -11.33 -13.30
C TYR A 145 -5.56 -11.08 -11.77
N LEU A 146 -6.75 -11.01 -11.16
CA LEU A 146 -6.92 -10.84 -9.71
C LEU A 146 -6.56 -12.13 -8.96
N GLN A 147 -6.86 -13.29 -9.55
CA GLN A 147 -6.49 -14.59 -8.98
C GLN A 147 -4.98 -14.77 -8.96
N TYR A 148 -4.30 -14.49 -10.08
CA TYR A 148 -2.83 -14.53 -10.14
C TYR A 148 -2.18 -13.54 -9.18
N TRP A 149 -2.72 -12.32 -9.10
CA TRP A 149 -2.23 -11.32 -8.16
C TRP A 149 -2.35 -11.79 -6.71
N ALA A 150 -3.50 -12.34 -6.32
CA ALA A 150 -3.72 -12.86 -4.98
C ALA A 150 -2.82 -14.06 -4.66
N LEU A 151 -2.65 -14.98 -5.61
CA LEU A 151 -1.77 -16.13 -5.47
C LEU A 151 -0.32 -15.70 -5.28
N MET A 152 0.18 -14.74 -6.07
CA MET A 152 1.53 -14.21 -5.88
C MET A 152 1.71 -13.53 -4.52
N ASN A 153 0.72 -12.75 -4.05
CA ASN A 153 0.77 -12.12 -2.73
C ASN A 153 0.77 -13.16 -1.61
N TRP A 154 -0.02 -14.22 -1.75
CA TRP A 154 -0.04 -15.34 -0.80
C TRP A 154 1.29 -16.10 -0.76
N VAL A 155 1.88 -16.38 -1.93
CA VAL A 155 3.22 -16.98 -2.03
C VAL A 155 4.28 -16.07 -1.40
N GLY A 156 4.21 -14.76 -1.59
CA GLY A 156 5.10 -13.79 -0.95
C GLY A 156 5.03 -13.84 0.58
N VAL A 157 3.82 -13.92 1.14
CA VAL A 157 3.61 -14.10 2.59
C VAL A 157 4.17 -15.45 3.07
N LEU A 158 4.02 -16.51 2.29
CA LEU A 158 4.59 -17.82 2.62
C LEU A 158 6.13 -17.77 2.65
N VAL A 159 6.75 -17.19 1.63
CA VAL A 159 8.21 -17.03 1.56
C VAL A 159 8.72 -16.19 2.72
N GLU A 160 8.09 -15.06 3.05
CA GLU A 160 8.51 -14.21 4.17
C GLU A 160 8.43 -14.95 5.52
N ASN A 161 7.36 -15.72 5.74
CA ASN A 161 7.25 -16.55 6.94
C ASN A 161 8.31 -17.67 6.95
N GLY A 162 8.58 -18.30 5.80
CA GLY A 162 9.62 -19.31 5.64
C GLY A 162 11.02 -18.76 5.94
N VAL A 163 11.35 -17.58 5.41
CA VAL A 163 12.59 -16.85 5.69
C VAL A 163 12.69 -16.49 7.16
N THR A 164 11.60 -16.01 7.77
CA THR A 164 11.57 -15.70 9.21
C THR A 164 11.87 -16.94 10.06
N ILE A 165 11.30 -18.09 9.70
CA ILE A 165 11.55 -19.37 10.40
C ILE A 165 13.00 -19.84 10.19
N LEU A 166 13.52 -19.70 8.97
CA LEU A 166 14.90 -20.06 8.65
C LEU A 166 15.91 -19.20 9.45
N ILE A 167 15.69 -17.89 9.52
CA ILE A 167 16.52 -16.95 10.28
C ILE A 167 16.39 -17.19 11.79
N SER A 168 15.18 -17.50 12.27
CA SER A 168 14.92 -17.81 13.68
C SER A 168 15.34 -19.22 14.08
N SER A 169 15.79 -20.05 13.12
CA SER A 169 16.25 -21.39 13.42
C SER A 169 17.56 -21.34 14.23
N PRO A 170 17.71 -22.20 15.25
CA PRO A 170 18.87 -22.17 16.17
C PRO A 170 20.21 -22.46 15.48
N LEU A 171 20.22 -22.87 14.21
CA LEU A 171 21.43 -23.13 13.42
C LEU A 171 21.98 -21.87 12.74
N VAL A 172 21.13 -20.89 12.40
CA VAL A 172 21.52 -19.70 11.61
C VAL A 172 21.70 -18.47 12.50
N TYR A 173 20.90 -18.35 13.57
CA TYR A 173 20.97 -17.25 14.52
C TYR A 173 22.37 -16.99 15.11
N PRO A 174 23.19 -18.01 15.46
CA PRO A 174 24.55 -17.78 15.97
C PRO A 174 25.53 -17.27 14.91
N SER A 175 25.31 -17.63 13.63
CA SER A 175 26.22 -17.31 12.52
C SER A 175 26.03 -15.88 11.99
N ILE A 176 24.84 -15.29 12.20
CA ILE A 176 24.55 -13.90 11.81
C ILE A 176 25.00 -12.91 12.89
N VAL A 177 24.98 -13.31 14.17
CA VAL A 177 25.36 -12.44 15.30
C VAL A 177 26.88 -12.39 15.51
N SER A 178 27.65 -13.31 14.92
CA SER A 178 29.12 -13.31 15.04
C SER A 178 29.86 -12.49 13.96
N HIS A 179 29.14 -11.70 13.16
CA HIS A 179 29.68 -10.76 12.17
C HIS A 179 29.15 -9.35 12.45
#